data_AF-A0A6L5EL71-F1
#
_entry.id   AF-A0A6L5EL71-F1
#
_cell.length_a   1.000
_cell.length_b   1.000
_cell.length_c   1.000
_cell.angle_alpha   90.00
_cell.angle_beta   90.00
_cell.angle_gamma   90.00
#
_symmetry.space_group_name_H-M   'P 1'
#
loop_
_entity.id
_entity.type
_entity.pdbx_description
1 polymer ?
#
loop_
_entity_poly.entity_id
_entity_poly.type
_entity_poly.pdbx_seq_one_letter_code
_entity_poly.pdbx_strand_id
1 'polypeptide(L)'
;MSYADYVIRRQERLVDDEFERAMLHKASTVSLAYSYWLSLTITATLAWLLPGDHAYLSLVALLPALFSPLGGLHWLRRTTPRPRYQRNSTPECIAAVFIFIVICNGYLPQRWHAQRLVLVHRSHARWISRSL
;
A
#
# COMPACT_ATOMS: atom_id res chain seq x y z
N MET A 1 26.65 4.66 11.42
CA MET A 1 25.77 5.74 10.89
C MET A 1 24.59 5.07 10.23
N SER A 2 23.35 5.34 10.65
CA SER A 2 22.17 4.73 10.01
C SER A 2 21.92 5.38 8.65
N TYR A 3 21.30 4.65 7.71
CA TYR A 3 20.84 5.22 6.44
C TYR A 3 19.92 6.43 6.68
N ALA A 4 19.08 6.37 7.72
CA ALA A 4 18.23 7.49 8.12
C ALA A 4 19.05 8.75 8.48
N ASP A 5 20.16 8.61 9.22
CA ASP A 5 21.01 9.73 9.62
C ASP A 5 21.76 10.35 8.43
N TYR A 6 22.01 9.54 7.39
CA TYR A 6 22.56 10.01 6.12
C TYR A 6 21.52 10.81 5.33
N VAL A 7 20.29 10.28 5.22
CA VAL A 7 19.18 10.97 4.53
C VAL A 7 18.88 12.31 5.21
N ILE A 8 18.84 12.35 6.54
CA ILE A 8 18.59 13.59 7.30
C ILE A 8 19.70 14.62 7.02
N ARG A 9 20.98 14.23 7.12
CA ARG A 9 22.10 15.14 6.81
C ARG A 9 22.08 15.66 5.38
N ARG A 10 21.62 14.84 4.43
CA ARG A 10 21.46 15.29 3.04
C ARG A 10 20.40 16.38 2.93
N GLN A 11 19.28 16.24 3.64
CA GLN A 11 18.21 17.24 3.64
C GLN A 11 18.61 18.52 4.38
N GLU A 12 19.31 18.40 5.52
CA GLU A 12 19.79 19.55 6.30
C GLU A 12 20.79 20.43 5.54
N ARG A 13 21.49 19.88 4.53
CA ARG A 13 22.40 20.64 3.66
C ARG A 13 21.70 21.46 2.58
N LEU A 14 20.39 21.27 2.37
CA LEU A 14 19.62 21.98 1.34
C LEU A 14 18.97 23.26 1.87
N VAL A 15 19.25 23.61 3.12
CA VAL A 15 18.47 24.55 3.91
C VAL A 15 19.45 25.40 4.72
N ASP A 16 19.30 26.72 4.64
CA ASP A 16 20.24 27.65 5.26
C ASP A 16 19.77 28.16 6.64
N ASP A 17 18.46 28.17 6.88
CA ASP A 17 17.87 28.65 8.14
C ASP A 17 16.91 27.64 8.83
N GLU A 18 16.43 28.02 10.01
CA GLU A 18 15.49 27.18 10.77
C GLU A 18 14.08 27.15 10.18
N PHE A 19 13.67 28.23 9.49
CA PHE A 19 12.33 28.34 8.92
C PHE A 19 12.16 27.43 7.71
N GLU A 20 13.11 27.46 6.80
CA GLU A 20 13.21 26.56 5.66
C GLU A 20 13.30 25.10 6.12
N ARG A 21 14.03 24.80 7.21
CA ARG A 21 14.11 23.43 7.76
C ARG A 21 12.73 22.94 8.21
N ALA A 22 12.01 23.79 8.94
CA ALA A 22 10.65 23.49 9.38
C ALA A 22 9.70 23.34 8.18
N MET A 23 9.84 24.16 7.14
CA MET A 23 9.02 24.09 5.94
C MET A 23 9.29 22.81 5.13
N LEU A 24 10.56 22.42 5.00
CA LEU A 24 10.97 21.17 4.35
C LEU A 24 10.41 19.95 5.08
N HIS A 25 10.44 19.94 6.42
CA HIS A 25 9.79 18.89 7.21
C HIS A 25 8.27 18.84 7.00
N LYS A 26 7.58 19.98 6.99
CA LYS A 26 6.14 20.05 6.68
C LYS A 26 5.84 19.51 5.28
N ALA A 27 6.61 19.93 4.27
CA ALA A 27 6.46 19.44 2.90
C ALA A 27 6.66 17.92 2.80
N SER A 28 7.68 17.38 3.48
CA SER A 28 7.91 15.92 3.54
C SER A 28 6.76 15.16 4.20
N THR A 29 6.14 15.75 5.23
CA THR A 29 4.99 15.16 5.95
C THR A 29 3.77 15.09 5.05
N VAL A 30 3.49 16.17 4.32
CA VAL A 30 2.41 16.23 3.33
C VAL A 30 2.67 15.25 2.18
N SER A 31 3.90 15.20 1.66
CA SER A 31 4.30 14.28 0.60
C SER A 31 4.12 12.81 1.01
N LEU A 32 4.50 12.45 2.23
CA LEU A 32 4.29 11.11 2.78
C LEU A 32 2.79 10.76 2.84
N ALA A 33 1.95 11.69 3.27
CA ALA A 33 0.49 11.50 3.32
C ALA A 33 -0.09 11.26 1.92
N TYR A 34 0.31 12.06 0.92
CA TYR A 34 -0.13 11.83 -0.47
C TYR A 34 0.41 10.52 -1.05
N SER A 35 1.64 10.13 -0.73
CA SER A 35 2.23 8.87 -1.16
C SER A 35 1.45 7.66 -0.65
N TYR A 36 0.91 7.73 0.57
CA TYR A 36 0.01 6.71 1.11
C TYR A 36 -1.27 6.58 0.27
N TRP A 37 -1.95 7.69 0.00
CA TRP A 37 -3.16 7.69 -0.84
C TRP A 37 -2.90 7.20 -2.26
N LEU A 38 -1.78 7.61 -2.85
CA LEU A 38 -1.36 7.20 -4.19
C LEU A 38 -1.05 5.69 -4.23
N SER A 39 -0.42 5.15 -3.19
CA SER A 39 -0.17 3.71 -3.08
C SER A 39 -1.47 2.91 -3.01
N LEU A 40 -2.48 3.40 -2.28
CA LEU A 40 -3.80 2.78 -2.21
C LEU A 40 -4.52 2.81 -3.55
N THR A 41 -4.48 3.94 -4.28
CA THR A 41 -5.12 4.05 -5.59
C THR A 41 -4.44 3.17 -6.64
N ILE A 42 -3.10 3.08 -6.63
CA ILE A 42 -2.33 2.15 -7.48
C ILE A 42 -2.71 0.69 -7.17
N THR A 43 -2.80 0.34 -5.89
CA THR A 43 -3.20 -1.02 -5.48
C THR A 43 -4.61 -1.33 -6.00
N ALA A 44 -5.54 -0.38 -5.86
CA ALA A 44 -6.91 -0.53 -6.35
C ALA A 44 -6.97 -0.69 -7.87
N THR A 45 -6.27 0.14 -8.64
CA THR A 45 -6.26 0.02 -10.10
C THR A 45 -5.63 -1.29 -10.57
N LEU A 46 -4.51 -1.69 -9.98
CA LEU A 46 -3.85 -2.97 -10.29
C LEU A 46 -4.73 -4.18 -9.93
N ALA A 47 -5.46 -4.14 -8.80
CA ALA A 47 -6.36 -5.23 -8.40
C ALA A 47 -7.49 -5.44 -9.41
N TRP A 48 -7.94 -4.39 -10.09
CA TRP A 48 -8.96 -4.46 -11.14
C TRP A 48 -8.37 -4.83 -12.50
N LEU A 49 -7.13 -4.41 -12.78
CA LEU A 49 -6.50 -4.60 -14.08
C LEU A 49 -5.88 -6.00 -14.27
N LEU A 50 -5.34 -6.61 -13.19
CA LEU A 50 -4.57 -7.86 -13.30
C LEU A 50 -5.48 -9.11 -13.21
N PRO A 51 -5.50 -10.00 -14.22
CA PRO A 51 -6.33 -11.20 -14.22
C PRO A 51 -5.79 -12.32 -13.32
N GLY A 52 -6.71 -13.16 -12.82
CA GLY A 52 -6.42 -14.38 -12.06
C GLY A 52 -5.53 -14.17 -10.84
N ASP A 53 -4.56 -15.08 -10.67
CA ASP A 53 -3.63 -15.07 -9.54
C ASP A 53 -2.66 -13.88 -9.55
N HIS A 54 -2.56 -13.16 -10.67
CA HIS A 54 -1.66 -12.00 -10.76
C HIS A 54 -2.24 -10.80 -10.00
N ALA A 55 -3.55 -10.77 -9.74
CA ALA A 55 -4.17 -9.73 -8.92
C ALA A 55 -3.49 -9.59 -7.54
N TYR A 56 -3.01 -10.70 -6.96
CA TYR A 56 -2.31 -10.68 -5.66
C TYR A 56 -0.99 -9.90 -5.69
N LEU A 57 -0.36 -9.75 -6.85
CA LEU A 57 0.84 -8.92 -7.01
C LEU A 57 0.55 -7.44 -6.78
N SER A 58 -0.70 -6.99 -6.92
CA SER A 58 -1.07 -5.60 -6.61
C SER A 58 -0.84 -5.25 -5.14
N LEU A 59 -0.84 -6.23 -4.21
CA LEU A 59 -0.52 -6.01 -2.79
C LEU A 59 0.92 -5.51 -2.57
N VAL A 60 1.83 -5.75 -3.52
CA VAL A 60 3.20 -5.23 -3.44
C VAL A 60 3.21 -3.70 -3.45
N ALA A 61 2.25 -3.06 -4.12
CA ALA A 61 2.10 -1.60 -4.11
C ALA A 61 1.70 -1.03 -2.74
N LEU A 62 1.25 -1.89 -1.81
CA LEU A 62 0.93 -1.53 -0.43
C LEU A 62 2.15 -1.54 0.50
N LEU A 63 3.27 -2.13 0.07
CA LEU A 63 4.49 -2.20 0.88
C LEU A 63 5.03 -0.81 1.26
N PRO A 64 5.18 0.17 0.35
CA PRO A 64 5.68 1.49 0.73
C PRO A 64 4.78 2.18 1.76
N ALA A 65 3.46 2.03 1.61
CA ALA A 65 2.47 2.59 2.52
C ALA A 65 2.55 2.01 3.95
N LEU A 66 2.89 0.72 4.08
CA LEU A 66 3.04 0.05 5.37
C LEU A 66 4.43 0.23 5.99
N PHE A 67 5.49 0.02 5.20
CA PHE A 67 6.86 -0.04 5.72
C PHE A 67 7.49 1.33 5.95
N SER A 68 7.14 2.34 5.15
CA SER A 68 7.66 3.70 5.32
C SER A 68 7.37 4.30 6.71
N PRO A 69 6.10 4.33 7.19
CA PRO A 69 5.81 4.85 8.53
C PRO A 69 6.37 3.98 9.65
N LEU A 70 6.46 2.66 9.47
CA LEU A 70 7.10 1.77 10.45
C LEU A 70 8.60 2.05 10.58
N GLY A 71 9.30 2.27 9.46
CA GLY A 71 10.71 2.65 9.45
C GLY A 71 10.95 4.00 10.13
N GLY A 72 10.11 5.00 9.83
CA GLY A 72 10.14 6.30 10.48
C GLY A 72 9.90 6.21 11.99
N LEU A 73 8.86 5.45 12.41
CA LEU A 73 8.53 5.25 13.82
C LEU A 73 9.64 4.49 14.57
N HIS A 74 10.28 3.51 13.91
CA HIS A 74 11.40 2.77 14.48
C HIS A 74 12.62 3.64 14.69
N TRP A 75 12.97 4.49 13.72
CA TRP A 75 14.05 5.47 13.89
C TRP A 75 13.70 6.47 14.99
N LEU A 76 12.48 7.00 15.00
CA LEU A 76 12.01 7.98 15.98
C LEU A 76 12.07 7.45 17.42
N ARG A 77 11.62 6.20 17.64
CA ARG A 77 11.69 5.53 18.94
C ARG A 77 13.12 5.34 19.46
N ARG A 78 14.12 5.35 18.57
CA ARG A 78 15.54 5.26 18.94
C ARG A 78 16.14 6.63 19.28
N THR A 79 15.58 7.72 18.77
CA THR A 79 16.16 9.06 18.91
C THR A 79 15.44 9.96 19.91
N THR A 80 14.13 9.80 20.10
CA THR A 80 13.35 10.68 20.99
C THR A 80 12.22 9.95 21.73
N PRO A 81 11.77 10.45 22.91
CA PRO A 81 10.59 9.95 23.61
C PRO A 81 9.34 10.08 22.75
N ARG A 82 8.43 9.10 22.84
CA ARG A 82 7.28 8.93 21.91
C ARG A 82 6.43 10.21 21.77
N PRO A 83 6.31 10.78 20.56
CA PRO A 83 5.33 11.82 20.31
C PRO A 83 3.90 11.27 20.37
N ARG A 84 2.94 12.19 20.53
CA ARG A 84 1.51 11.88 20.51
C ARG A 84 1.13 11.25 19.16
N TYR A 85 0.28 10.22 19.22
CA TYR A 85 -0.19 9.52 18.02
C TYR A 85 -1.03 10.46 17.16
N GLN A 86 -0.70 10.58 15.89
CA GLN A 86 -1.52 11.30 14.92
C GLN A 86 -2.83 10.54 14.72
N ARG A 87 -3.95 11.15 15.10
CA ARG A 87 -5.28 10.57 14.88
C ARG A 87 -5.74 10.96 13.48
N ASN A 88 -5.97 9.97 12.63
CA ASN A 88 -6.59 10.21 11.32
C ASN A 88 -7.93 10.90 11.49
N SER A 89 -8.24 11.81 10.58
CA SER A 89 -9.51 12.50 10.57
C SER A 89 -10.64 11.54 10.17
N THR A 90 -11.86 11.77 10.64
CA THR A 90 -13.04 10.97 10.25
C THR A 90 -13.18 10.81 8.73
N PRO A 91 -13.02 11.85 7.88
CA PRO A 91 -13.11 11.69 6.43
C PRO A 91 -11.98 10.82 5.85
N GLU A 92 -10.76 10.89 6.38
CA GLU A 92 -9.66 10.00 5.97
C GLU A 92 -9.98 8.54 6.30
N CYS A 93 -10.56 8.25 7.46
CA CYS A 93 -11.00 6.90 7.79
C CYS A 93 -12.07 6.40 6.81
N ILE A 94 -13.06 7.23 6.49
CA ILE A 94 -14.13 6.87 5.53
C ILE A 94 -13.53 6.60 4.14
N ALA A 95 -12.63 7.48 3.67
CA ALA A 95 -11.97 7.31 2.37
C ALA A 95 -11.11 6.04 2.32
N ALA A 96 -10.36 5.74 3.39
CA ALA A 96 -9.56 4.51 3.48
C ALA A 96 -10.43 3.25 3.44
N VAL A 97 -11.56 3.24 4.17
CA VAL A 97 -12.52 2.13 4.13
C VAL A 97 -13.14 1.98 2.75
N PHE A 98 -13.53 3.08 2.11
CA PHE A 98 -14.08 3.05 0.75
C PHE A 98 -13.10 2.44 -0.26
N ILE A 99 -11.84 2.88 -0.25
CA ILE A 99 -10.81 2.31 -1.15
C ILE A 99 -10.56 0.84 -0.83
N PHE A 100 -10.57 0.45 0.44
CA PHE A 100 -10.43 -0.96 0.82
C PHE A 100 -11.57 -1.82 0.27
N ILE A 101 -12.80 -1.32 0.29
CA ILE A 101 -13.95 -2.00 -0.34
C ILE A 101 -13.74 -2.12 -1.86
N VAL A 102 -13.26 -1.07 -2.53
CA VAL A 102 -12.96 -1.11 -3.98
C VAL A 102 -11.89 -2.16 -4.31
N ILE A 103 -10.82 -2.23 -3.51
CA ILE A 103 -9.77 -3.24 -3.64
C ILE A 103 -10.35 -4.65 -3.49
N CYS A 104 -11.12 -4.90 -2.41
CA CYS A 104 -11.77 -6.19 -2.17
C CYS A 104 -12.70 -6.61 -3.32
N ASN A 105 -13.47 -5.66 -3.86
CA ASN A 105 -14.34 -5.90 -5.01
C ASN A 105 -13.56 -6.24 -6.29
N GLY A 106 -12.33 -5.76 -6.47
CA GLY A 106 -11.47 -6.17 -7.58
C GLY A 106 -11.05 -7.64 -7.50
N TYR A 107 -10.84 -8.16 -6.29
CA TYR A 107 -10.43 -9.56 -6.08
C TYR A 107 -11.57 -10.59 -6.19
N LEU A 108 -12.80 -10.18 -5.91
CA LEU A 108 -14.00 -11.03 -5.97
C LEU A 108 -14.26 -11.65 -7.35
N PRO A 109 -14.36 -10.88 -8.46
CA PRO A 109 -14.64 -11.41 -9.81
C PRO A 109 -13.56 -12.37 -10.30
N GLN A 110 -12.28 -12.12 -9.98
CA GLN A 110 -11.16 -13.00 -10.35
C GLN A 110 -11.33 -14.43 -9.84
N ARG A 111 -11.85 -14.60 -8.62
CA ARG A 111 -12.08 -15.93 -8.02
C ARG A 111 -13.14 -16.74 -8.76
N TRP A 112 -14.18 -16.08 -9.28
CA TRP A 112 -15.25 -16.75 -10.03
C TRP A 112 -14.77 -17.29 -11.39
N HIS A 113 -13.88 -16.55 -12.07
CA HIS A 113 -13.29 -17.00 -13.34
C HIS A 113 -12.37 -18.21 -13.18
N ALA A 114 -11.54 -18.24 -12.13
CA ALA A 114 -10.68 -19.38 -11.82
C ALA A 114 -11.50 -20.65 -11.49
N GLN A 115 -12.57 -20.52 -10.69
CA GLN A 115 -13.42 -21.66 -10.32
C GLN A 115 -14.21 -22.22 -11.51
N ARG A 116 -14.67 -21.37 -12.44
CA ARG A 116 -15.37 -21.82 -13.65
C ARG A 116 -14.50 -22.72 -14.52
N LEU A 117 -13.23 -22.37 -14.74
CA LEU A 117 -12.32 -23.16 -15.56
C LEU A 117 -12.03 -24.54 -14.94
N VAL A 118 -11.86 -24.60 -13.61
CA VAL A 118 -11.65 -25.88 -12.90
C VAL A 118 -12.89 -26.78 -12.99
N LEU A 119 -14.09 -26.22 -12.87
CA LEU A 119 -15.35 -26.98 -12.96
C LEU A 119 -15.58 -27.54 -14.37
N VAL A 120 -15.29 -26.76 -15.42
CA VAL A 120 -15.38 -27.22 -16.82
C VAL A 120 -14.34 -28.31 -17.10
N HIS A 121 -13.10 -28.17 -16.61
CA HIS A 121 -12.10 -29.21 -16.83
C HIS A 121 -12.46 -30.53 -16.12
N ARG A 122 -13.07 -30.46 -14.93
CA ARG A 122 -13.59 -31.63 -14.20
C ARG A 122 -14.83 -32.27 -14.82
N SER A 123 -15.66 -31.52 -15.56
CA SER A 123 -16.80 -32.11 -16.26
C SER A 123 -16.34 -32.87 -17.50
N HIS A 124 -15.40 -32.32 -18.29
CA HIS A 124 -14.83 -33.02 -19.44
C HIS A 124 -14.10 -34.32 -19.06
N ALA A 125 -13.32 -34.33 -17.97
CA ALA A 125 -12.63 -35.52 -17.50
C ALA A 125 -13.59 -36.67 -17.10
N ARG A 126 -14.76 -36.33 -16.54
CA ARG A 126 -15.80 -37.32 -16.18
C ARG A 126 -16.57 -37.87 -17.37
N TRP A 127 -16.64 -37.14 -18.48
CA TRP A 127 -17.25 -37.64 -19.71
C TRP A 127 -16.37 -38.69 -20.38
N ILE A 128 -15.06 -38.44 -20.45
CA ILE A 128 -14.09 -39.36 -21.08
C ILE A 128 -14.01 -40.70 -20.33
N SER A 129 -14.10 -40.69 -18.99
CA SER A 129 -14.05 -41.93 -18.20
C SER A 129 -15.34 -42.75 -18.24
N ARG A 130 -16.43 -42.21 -18.80
CA ARG A 130 -17.72 -42.92 -18.96
C ARG A 130 -17.91 -43.51 -20.35
N SER A 131 -17.05 -43.16 -21.31
CA SER A 131 -17.08 -43.63 -22.69
C SER A 131 -16.06 -44.74 -23.00
N LEU A 132 -15.29 -45.18 -22.01
CA LEU A 132 -14.37 -46.34 -22.02
C LEU A 132 -14.94 -47.42 -21.11
#